data_AF-A0A956X0A8-F1
#
_entry.id   AF-A0A956X0A8-F1
#
_cell.length_a   1.000
_cell.length_b   1.000
_cell.length_c   1.000
_cell.angle_alpha   90.00
_cell.angle_beta   90.00
_cell.angle_gamma   90.00
#
_symmetry.space_group_name_H-M   'P 1'
#
loop_
_entity.id
_entity.type
_entity.pdbx_description
1 polymer ?
#
loop_
_entity_poly.entity_id
_entity_poly.type
_entity_poly.pdbx_seq_one_letter_code
_entity_poly.pdbx_strand_id
1 'polypeptide(L)'
;MPKLSFRKNKTKEVIDRYPASLAPLFALDYETGDTDYTALAVELVDYVTEVIDVALDMDFLELPESEPAGWAPIHALQVLRELAPIEAAEPLTGLFNEEGDWIGEDLPAVYSAIGPQAIPVLRDYLFTASHNPRARIIASNCLVAIGQAHRDVRNQIVQMLVDFLDRPEADESADEEEITTFVIADLGELGDRTAYEAIRRAFDEDRVAPAIVSLEDIEREFRMRSPLKPEDAIKLRREPGVHLTLQCTACGREREHIFDNVYYDARLASDRKKSEKYSPLIIPEIVVCPKCGAVDQYELGPNGQMKITADLLARTFAGPDVAPDDRIRFMEFSDRWGSTHPLEALERYEREIARRPNDPELYVGYGNVLKFLGKQNEARDQFQQAIELDSGDIDAWTGLAQIAGVQGNLTEAIDAWREVQSLATAKDDRPLAAEASEFIAELQRGVVPPFAPALSTHRQFAANESSAQPDRFAPRNLMPEKRDQPKIGRNDPCPCGSGRKYKHCHGRPGS
;
A
#
# COMPACT_ATOMS: atom_id res chain seq x y z
N MET A 1 1.64 -41.52 28.53
CA MET A 1 0.63 -42.02 27.58
C MET A 1 -0.80 -41.88 28.13
N PRO A 2 -1.43 -40.68 28.10
CA PRO A 2 -2.87 -40.53 28.37
C PRO A 2 -3.68 -40.01 27.15
N LYS A 3 -3.05 -39.67 26.02
CA LYS A 3 -3.70 -38.95 24.90
C LYS A 3 -4.61 -39.81 24.01
N LEU A 4 -4.37 -41.13 23.90
CA LEU A 4 -5.11 -42.00 22.98
C LEU A 4 -6.50 -42.42 23.49
N SER A 5 -6.69 -42.60 24.80
CA SER A 5 -8.01 -42.96 25.37
C SER A 5 -8.94 -41.76 25.48
N PHE A 6 -8.39 -40.57 25.75
CA PHE A 6 -9.17 -39.32 25.82
C PHE A 6 -9.70 -38.91 24.43
N ARG A 7 -8.90 -39.09 23.37
CA ARG A 7 -9.30 -38.78 21.98
C ARG A 7 -10.43 -39.69 21.47
N LYS A 8 -10.32 -41.01 21.67
CA LYS A 8 -11.37 -41.97 21.27
C LYS A 8 -12.72 -41.75 21.97
N ASN A 9 -12.73 -41.17 23.16
CA ASN A 9 -13.98 -40.80 23.83
C ASN A 9 -14.63 -39.59 23.14
N LYS A 10 -13.85 -38.58 22.74
CA LYS A 10 -14.35 -37.39 22.04
C LYS A 10 -14.97 -37.76 20.68
N THR A 11 -14.31 -38.59 19.87
CA THR A 11 -14.86 -39.08 18.58
C THR A 11 -16.23 -39.71 18.75
N LYS A 12 -16.35 -40.57 19.76
CA LYS A 12 -17.60 -41.29 20.04
C LYS A 12 -18.68 -40.34 20.57
N GLU A 13 -18.33 -39.42 21.46
CA GLU A 13 -19.25 -38.41 21.98
C GLU A 13 -19.85 -37.55 20.86
N VAL A 14 -19.04 -37.16 19.88
CA VAL A 14 -19.47 -36.37 18.71
C VAL A 14 -20.40 -37.19 17.80
N ILE A 15 -20.02 -38.43 17.46
CA ILE A 15 -20.83 -39.32 16.61
C ILE A 15 -22.17 -39.70 17.26
N ASP A 16 -22.17 -39.99 18.57
CA ASP A 16 -23.36 -40.43 19.31
C ASP A 16 -24.47 -39.35 19.40
N ARG A 17 -24.20 -38.11 18.97
CA ARG A 17 -25.22 -37.06 18.80
C ARG A 17 -26.19 -37.34 17.64
N TYR A 18 -25.76 -38.12 16.66
CA TYR A 18 -26.47 -38.30 15.39
C TYR A 18 -27.08 -39.70 15.28
N PRO A 19 -28.16 -39.87 14.49
CA PRO A 19 -28.76 -41.18 14.29
C PRO A 19 -27.80 -42.14 13.59
N ALA A 20 -27.89 -43.43 13.92
CA ALA A 20 -27.01 -44.47 13.38
C ALA A 20 -27.07 -44.58 11.85
N SER A 21 -28.12 -44.06 11.21
CA SER A 21 -28.27 -43.99 9.76
C SER A 21 -27.19 -43.12 9.09
N LEU A 22 -26.59 -42.16 9.80
CA LEU A 22 -25.50 -41.31 9.29
C LEU A 22 -24.12 -41.94 9.47
N ALA A 23 -24.03 -43.16 10.02
CA ALA A 23 -22.77 -43.86 10.20
C ALA A 23 -21.86 -43.92 8.94
N PRO A 24 -22.39 -44.01 7.71
CA PRO A 24 -21.55 -43.94 6.51
C PRO A 24 -20.71 -42.65 6.43
N LEU A 25 -21.27 -41.48 6.77
CA LEU A 25 -20.56 -40.19 6.73
C LEU A 25 -19.34 -40.16 7.65
N PHE A 26 -19.41 -40.85 8.79
CA PHE A 26 -18.36 -40.84 9.81
C PHE A 26 -17.23 -41.85 9.54
N ALA A 27 -17.39 -42.70 8.52
CA ALA A 27 -16.45 -43.76 8.19
C ALA A 27 -15.61 -43.46 6.94
N LEU A 28 -15.94 -42.40 6.21
CA LEU A 28 -15.23 -41.96 5.01
C LEU A 28 -13.96 -41.18 5.40
N ASP A 29 -12.88 -41.43 4.67
CA ASP A 29 -11.66 -40.64 4.78
C ASP A 29 -11.68 -39.45 3.82
N TYR A 30 -10.64 -38.62 3.86
CA TYR A 30 -10.57 -37.41 3.05
C TYR A 30 -10.61 -37.65 1.52
N GLU A 31 -10.35 -38.86 1.02
CA GLU A 31 -10.27 -39.12 -0.42
C GLU A 31 -11.69 -39.13 -1.04
N THR A 32 -12.23 -37.94 -1.28
CA THR A 32 -13.60 -37.73 -1.77
C THR A 32 -13.83 -38.30 -3.17
N GLY A 33 -12.78 -38.49 -3.98
CA GLY A 33 -12.87 -38.92 -5.38
C GLY A 33 -13.34 -40.36 -5.62
N ASP A 34 -13.22 -41.24 -4.62
CA ASP A 34 -13.58 -42.66 -4.72
C ASP A 34 -14.97 -42.98 -4.14
N THR A 35 -15.66 -41.99 -3.58
CA THR A 35 -16.97 -42.16 -2.94
C THR A 35 -18.12 -41.91 -3.91
N ASP A 36 -19.08 -42.84 -3.98
CA ASP A 36 -20.33 -42.68 -4.74
C ASP A 36 -21.34 -41.85 -3.93
N TYR A 37 -21.20 -40.51 -4.02
CA TYR A 37 -22.09 -39.60 -3.31
C TYR A 37 -23.53 -39.63 -3.80
N THR A 38 -23.78 -39.99 -5.06
CA THR A 38 -25.14 -40.12 -5.57
C THR A 38 -25.86 -41.28 -4.87
N ALA A 39 -25.19 -42.43 -4.69
CA ALA A 39 -25.76 -43.55 -3.93
C ALA A 39 -25.96 -43.20 -2.44
N LEU A 40 -24.97 -42.52 -1.83
CA LEU A 40 -25.04 -42.10 -0.43
C LEU A 40 -26.15 -41.06 -0.19
N ALA A 41 -26.35 -40.13 -1.12
CA ALA A 41 -27.43 -39.16 -1.07
C ALA A 41 -28.81 -39.84 -1.09
N VAL A 42 -28.99 -40.87 -1.93
CA VAL A 42 -30.24 -41.66 -1.94
C VAL A 42 -30.48 -42.35 -0.59
N GLU A 43 -29.43 -42.86 0.06
CA GLU A 43 -29.54 -43.48 1.40
C GLU A 43 -29.93 -42.47 2.47
N LEU A 44 -29.42 -41.23 2.38
CA LEU A 44 -29.58 -40.19 3.39
C LEU A 44 -30.70 -39.17 3.08
N VAL A 45 -31.51 -39.39 2.03
CA VAL A 45 -32.55 -38.45 1.58
C VAL A 45 -33.59 -38.11 2.65
N ASP A 46 -33.88 -39.05 3.56
CA ASP A 46 -34.83 -38.85 4.66
C ASP A 46 -34.21 -38.15 5.89
N TYR A 47 -32.92 -37.82 5.86
CA TYR A 47 -32.14 -37.27 6.97
C TYR A 47 -31.50 -35.92 6.63
N VAL A 48 -32.09 -35.15 5.71
CA VAL A 48 -31.53 -33.86 5.25
C VAL A 48 -31.21 -32.92 6.41
N THR A 49 -32.10 -32.83 7.41
CA THR A 49 -31.87 -31.96 8.57
C THR A 49 -30.63 -32.39 9.37
N GLU A 50 -30.49 -33.68 9.66
CA GLU A 50 -29.32 -34.18 10.38
C GLU A 50 -28.03 -34.07 9.56
N VAL A 51 -28.11 -34.20 8.23
CA VAL A 51 -26.94 -33.98 7.35
C VAL A 51 -26.53 -32.50 7.37
N ILE A 52 -27.47 -31.56 7.39
CA ILE A 52 -27.18 -30.13 7.59
C ILE A 52 -26.50 -29.92 8.96
N ASP A 53 -27.04 -30.52 10.02
CA ASP A 53 -26.45 -30.40 11.36
C ASP A 53 -25.01 -30.93 11.40
N VAL A 54 -24.71 -32.07 10.76
CA VAL A 54 -23.33 -32.58 10.64
C VAL A 54 -22.42 -31.62 9.88
N ALA A 55 -22.90 -31.01 8.80
CA ALA A 55 -22.10 -30.03 8.03
C ALA A 55 -21.74 -28.79 8.87
N LEU A 56 -22.59 -28.42 9.83
CA LEU A 56 -22.42 -27.26 10.72
C LEU A 56 -21.66 -27.57 12.02
N ASP A 57 -21.41 -28.84 12.30
CA ASP A 57 -20.84 -29.27 13.58
C ASP A 57 -19.31 -29.26 13.55
N MET A 58 -18.75 -28.13 13.97
CA MET A 58 -17.31 -27.89 13.98
C MET A 58 -16.53 -28.78 14.97
N ASP A 59 -17.20 -29.46 15.91
CA ASP A 59 -16.52 -30.41 16.79
C ASP A 59 -15.93 -31.60 16.02
N PHE A 60 -16.48 -31.91 14.83
CA PHE A 60 -15.86 -32.89 13.92
C PHE A 60 -14.51 -32.39 13.39
N LEU A 61 -14.40 -31.11 13.00
CA LEU A 61 -13.13 -30.55 12.52
C LEU A 61 -12.06 -30.44 13.61
N GLU A 62 -12.45 -30.45 14.88
CA GLU A 62 -11.52 -30.55 16.01
C GLU A 62 -10.97 -31.98 16.24
N LEU A 63 -11.49 -32.98 15.52
CA LEU A 63 -10.97 -34.34 15.60
C LEU A 63 -9.63 -34.45 14.86
N PRO A 64 -8.75 -35.39 15.26
CA PRO A 64 -7.49 -35.60 14.54
C PRO A 64 -7.74 -35.98 13.08
N GLU A 65 -6.96 -35.44 12.14
CA GLU A 65 -7.03 -35.78 10.69
C GLU A 65 -6.98 -37.29 10.39
N SER A 66 -6.36 -38.08 11.28
CA SER A 66 -6.31 -39.54 11.19
C SER A 66 -7.63 -40.25 11.49
N GLU A 67 -8.63 -39.54 12.01
CA GLU A 67 -9.95 -40.08 12.34
C GLU A 67 -10.93 -39.74 11.19
N PRO A 68 -11.48 -40.75 10.49
CA PRO A 68 -12.40 -40.55 9.36
C PRO A 68 -13.55 -39.58 9.68
N ALA A 69 -14.12 -39.70 10.89
CA ALA A 69 -15.20 -38.84 11.34
C ALA A 69 -14.88 -37.33 11.30
N GLY A 70 -13.61 -36.94 11.39
CA GLY A 70 -13.24 -35.52 11.26
C GLY A 70 -13.55 -34.91 9.90
N TRP A 71 -13.69 -35.74 8.87
CA TRP A 71 -14.03 -35.32 7.50
C TRP A 71 -15.53 -35.33 7.22
N ALA A 72 -16.35 -35.75 8.20
CA ALA A 72 -17.80 -35.85 8.04
C ALA A 72 -18.49 -34.55 7.58
N PRO A 73 -18.10 -33.34 8.02
CA PRO A 73 -18.70 -32.10 7.51
C PRO A 73 -18.53 -31.94 6.00
N ILE A 74 -17.35 -32.28 5.45
CA ILE A 74 -17.08 -32.20 4.01
C ILE A 74 -17.94 -33.21 3.25
N HIS A 75 -18.03 -34.45 3.74
CA HIS A 75 -18.90 -35.47 3.13
C HIS A 75 -20.38 -35.10 3.20
N ALA A 76 -20.82 -34.47 4.29
CA ALA A 76 -22.17 -33.96 4.42
C ALA A 76 -22.45 -32.88 3.37
N LEU A 77 -21.51 -31.96 3.11
CA LEU A 77 -21.65 -30.98 2.02
C LEU A 77 -21.74 -31.64 0.64
N GLN A 78 -20.96 -32.68 0.35
CA GLN A 78 -21.08 -33.41 -0.91
C GLN A 78 -22.46 -34.10 -1.05
N VAL A 79 -23.00 -34.66 0.04
CA VAL A 79 -24.36 -35.22 0.04
C VAL A 79 -25.41 -34.13 -0.16
N LEU A 80 -25.28 -32.97 0.49
CA LEU A 80 -26.19 -31.83 0.31
C LEU A 80 -26.11 -31.27 -1.10
N ARG A 81 -24.94 -31.29 -1.74
CA ARG A 81 -24.77 -30.92 -3.15
C ARG A 81 -25.57 -31.85 -4.08
N GLU A 82 -25.52 -33.16 -3.86
CA GLU A 82 -26.27 -34.15 -4.65
C GLU A 82 -27.78 -34.03 -4.43
N LEU A 83 -28.21 -33.79 -3.18
CA LEU A 83 -29.62 -33.65 -2.82
C LEU A 83 -30.23 -32.29 -3.19
N ALA A 84 -29.40 -31.23 -3.18
CA ALA A 84 -29.78 -29.85 -3.42
C ALA A 84 -31.03 -29.32 -2.64
N PRO A 85 -31.16 -29.58 -1.32
CA PRO A 85 -32.32 -29.15 -0.56
C PRO A 85 -32.30 -27.63 -0.33
N ILE A 86 -33.41 -26.94 -0.60
CA ILE A 86 -33.50 -25.49 -0.39
C ILE A 86 -33.40 -25.12 1.09
N GLU A 87 -33.82 -26.01 1.98
CA GLU A 87 -33.77 -25.82 3.43
C GLU A 87 -32.34 -25.71 3.97
N ALA A 88 -31.33 -26.16 3.22
CA ALA A 88 -29.92 -26.00 3.57
C ALA A 88 -29.38 -24.59 3.31
N ALA A 89 -30.04 -23.79 2.45
CA ALA A 89 -29.49 -22.51 2.01
C ALA A 89 -29.28 -21.50 3.15
N GLU A 90 -30.21 -21.38 4.10
CA GLU A 90 -30.05 -20.45 5.23
C GLU A 90 -29.08 -20.98 6.30
N PRO A 91 -29.20 -22.24 6.79
CA PRO A 91 -28.28 -22.78 7.79
C PRO A 91 -26.80 -22.77 7.36
N LEU A 92 -26.51 -23.09 6.09
CA LEU A 92 -25.13 -23.16 5.59
C LEU A 92 -24.41 -21.81 5.55
N THR A 93 -25.12 -20.69 5.67
CA THR A 93 -24.47 -19.36 5.86
C THR A 93 -23.66 -19.30 7.16
N GLY A 94 -23.96 -20.16 8.14
CA GLY A 94 -23.19 -20.30 9.38
C GLY A 94 -21.72 -20.67 9.14
N LEU A 95 -21.41 -21.32 8.02
CA LEU A 95 -20.05 -21.71 7.65
C LEU A 95 -19.23 -20.58 7.03
N PHE A 96 -19.84 -19.45 6.65
CA PHE A 96 -19.13 -18.39 5.94
C PHE A 96 -18.06 -17.69 6.80
N ASN A 97 -18.12 -17.82 8.13
CA ASN A 97 -17.10 -17.27 9.03
C ASN A 97 -16.02 -18.29 9.40
N GLU A 98 -16.17 -19.55 9.00
CA GLU A 98 -15.21 -20.60 9.34
C GLU A 98 -13.93 -20.49 8.49
N GLU A 99 -12.84 -21.08 8.99
CA GLU A 99 -11.56 -21.12 8.30
C GLU A 99 -11.32 -22.51 7.69
N GLY A 100 -11.03 -22.55 6.39
CA GLY A 100 -10.70 -23.79 5.68
C GLY A 100 -10.73 -23.58 4.16
N ASP A 101 -9.77 -24.16 3.46
CA ASP A 101 -9.66 -24.04 2.00
C ASP A 101 -10.90 -24.63 1.28
N TRP A 102 -11.51 -25.66 1.88
CA TRP A 102 -12.72 -26.32 1.38
C TRP A 102 -13.95 -25.40 1.33
N ILE A 103 -14.02 -24.36 2.18
CA ILE A 103 -15.16 -23.44 2.24
C ILE A 103 -15.33 -22.67 0.92
N GLY A 104 -14.22 -22.28 0.31
CA GLY A 104 -14.22 -21.54 -0.95
C GLY A 104 -14.54 -22.40 -2.18
N GLU A 105 -14.40 -23.72 -2.09
CA GLU A 105 -14.63 -24.64 -3.21
C GLU A 105 -15.95 -25.40 -3.09
N ASP A 106 -16.24 -25.96 -1.91
CA ASP A 106 -17.39 -26.85 -1.69
C ASP A 106 -18.69 -26.08 -1.49
N LEU A 107 -18.70 -24.97 -0.74
CA LEU A 107 -19.95 -24.22 -0.53
C LEU A 107 -20.50 -23.63 -1.83
N PRO A 108 -19.71 -22.97 -2.69
CA PRO A 108 -20.24 -22.50 -3.97
C PRO A 108 -20.80 -23.63 -4.82
N ALA A 109 -20.22 -24.83 -4.77
CA ALA A 109 -20.74 -26.01 -5.47
C ALA A 109 -22.10 -26.47 -4.92
N VAL A 110 -22.29 -26.48 -3.60
CA VAL A 110 -23.58 -26.79 -2.95
C VAL A 110 -24.64 -25.76 -3.34
N TYR A 111 -24.35 -24.46 -3.20
CA TYR A 111 -25.28 -23.39 -3.57
C TYR A 111 -25.60 -23.38 -5.07
N SER A 112 -24.62 -23.70 -5.92
CA SER A 112 -24.85 -23.88 -7.36
C SER A 112 -25.82 -25.03 -7.65
N ALA A 113 -25.75 -26.13 -6.89
CA ALA A 113 -26.67 -27.25 -7.01
C ALA A 113 -28.09 -26.91 -6.51
N ILE A 114 -28.24 -26.20 -5.38
CA ILE A 114 -29.53 -25.66 -4.90
C ILE A 114 -30.14 -24.70 -5.94
N GLY A 115 -29.28 -23.88 -6.56
CA GLY A 115 -29.62 -23.04 -7.70
C GLY A 115 -30.33 -21.73 -7.33
N PRO A 116 -31.12 -21.15 -8.26
CA PRO A 116 -31.65 -19.79 -8.13
C PRO A 116 -32.46 -19.47 -6.87
N GLN A 117 -33.03 -20.50 -6.23
CA GLN A 117 -33.83 -20.34 -5.02
C GLN A 117 -33.02 -19.86 -3.82
N ALA A 118 -31.69 -20.08 -3.81
CA ALA A 118 -30.81 -19.62 -2.73
C ALA A 118 -30.34 -18.16 -2.88
N ILE A 119 -30.57 -17.53 -4.04
CA ILE A 119 -30.12 -16.16 -4.33
C ILE A 119 -30.55 -15.14 -3.26
N PRO A 120 -31.80 -15.13 -2.75
CA PRO A 120 -32.22 -14.16 -1.74
C PRO A 120 -31.38 -14.21 -0.46
N VAL A 121 -31.11 -15.42 0.05
CA VAL A 121 -30.30 -15.63 1.25
C VAL A 121 -28.88 -15.11 1.06
N LEU A 122 -28.25 -15.43 -0.07
CA LEU A 122 -26.89 -15.00 -0.38
C LEU A 122 -26.80 -13.48 -0.60
N ARG A 123 -27.80 -12.89 -1.28
CA ARG A 123 -27.92 -11.44 -1.45
C ARG A 123 -27.98 -10.76 -0.09
N ASP A 124 -28.90 -11.17 0.76
CA ASP A 124 -29.12 -10.53 2.06
C ASP A 124 -27.85 -10.65 2.92
N TYR A 125 -27.15 -11.78 2.85
CA TYR A 125 -25.87 -11.95 3.53
C TYR A 125 -24.79 -10.99 3.00
N LEU A 126 -24.62 -10.90 1.67
CA LEU A 126 -23.65 -10.02 1.02
C LEU A 126 -23.89 -8.53 1.35
N PHE A 127 -25.14 -8.09 1.37
CA PHE A 127 -25.51 -6.69 1.60
C PHE A 127 -25.55 -6.29 3.09
N THR A 128 -25.51 -7.26 4.01
CA THR A 128 -25.52 -6.97 5.46
C THR A 128 -24.14 -6.51 5.92
N ALA A 129 -23.99 -5.20 6.15
CA ALA A 129 -22.72 -4.57 6.51
C ALA A 129 -22.11 -5.05 7.85
N SER A 130 -22.92 -5.63 8.75
CA SER A 130 -22.42 -6.16 10.03
C SER A 130 -21.70 -7.51 9.90
N HIS A 131 -21.76 -8.18 8.74
CA HIS A 131 -21.02 -9.41 8.51
C HIS A 131 -19.55 -9.13 8.19
N ASN A 132 -18.68 -10.08 8.54
CA ASN A 132 -17.26 -10.05 8.21
C ASN A 132 -17.07 -9.93 6.67
N PRO A 133 -16.16 -9.06 6.18
CA PRO A 133 -15.88 -8.92 4.75
C PRO A 133 -15.58 -10.25 4.03
N ARG A 134 -14.74 -11.11 4.63
CA ARG A 134 -14.40 -12.45 4.09
C ARG A 134 -15.64 -13.34 3.95
N ALA A 135 -16.52 -13.33 4.94
CA ALA A 135 -17.75 -14.12 4.91
C ALA A 135 -18.71 -13.65 3.81
N ARG A 136 -18.77 -12.33 3.59
CA ARG A 136 -19.56 -11.73 2.51
C ARG A 136 -18.96 -12.03 1.13
N ILE A 137 -17.63 -12.16 1.01
CA ILE A 137 -16.96 -12.62 -0.22
C ILE A 137 -17.40 -14.05 -0.57
N ILE A 138 -17.46 -14.95 0.41
CA ILE A 138 -17.96 -16.32 0.18
C ILE A 138 -19.40 -16.31 -0.35
N ALA A 139 -20.27 -15.44 0.19
CA ALA A 139 -21.63 -15.27 -0.34
C ALA A 139 -21.63 -14.81 -1.80
N SER A 140 -20.72 -13.90 -2.18
CA SER A 140 -20.51 -13.46 -3.56
C SER A 140 -20.04 -14.60 -4.47
N ASN A 141 -19.05 -15.40 -4.03
CA ASN A 141 -18.58 -16.55 -4.81
C ASN A 141 -19.70 -17.59 -5.02
N CYS A 142 -20.56 -17.81 -4.01
CA CYS A 142 -21.75 -18.67 -4.16
C CYS A 142 -22.73 -18.12 -5.20
N LEU A 143 -22.97 -16.80 -5.23
CA LEU A 143 -23.79 -16.16 -6.27
C LEU A 143 -23.16 -16.35 -7.67
N VAL A 144 -21.84 -16.18 -7.81
CA VAL A 144 -21.14 -16.42 -9.08
C VAL A 144 -21.30 -17.86 -9.54
N ALA A 145 -21.12 -18.84 -8.64
CA ALA A 145 -21.28 -20.25 -8.97
C ALA A 145 -22.71 -20.59 -9.43
N ILE A 146 -23.73 -19.93 -8.87
CA ILE A 146 -25.11 -20.02 -9.39
C ILE A 146 -25.20 -19.39 -10.79
N GLY A 147 -24.66 -18.18 -10.99
CA GLY A 147 -24.73 -17.46 -12.28
C GLY A 147 -23.98 -18.16 -13.43
N GLN A 148 -22.93 -18.92 -13.12
CA GLN A 148 -22.20 -19.73 -14.07
C GLN A 148 -22.99 -20.98 -14.49
N ALA A 149 -23.67 -21.64 -13.55
CA ALA A 149 -24.46 -22.84 -13.80
C ALA A 149 -25.85 -22.54 -14.41
N HIS A 150 -26.50 -21.45 -14.00
CA HIS A 150 -27.90 -21.11 -14.31
C HIS A 150 -27.98 -19.83 -15.16
N ARG A 151 -28.00 -20.00 -16.48
CA ARG A 151 -27.89 -18.88 -17.44
C ARG A 151 -29.05 -17.88 -17.41
N ASP A 152 -30.23 -18.32 -16.99
CA ASP A 152 -31.45 -17.50 -16.90
C ASP A 152 -31.37 -16.44 -15.79
N VAL A 153 -30.60 -16.69 -14.74
CA VAL A 153 -30.39 -15.75 -13.62
C VAL A 153 -29.03 -15.05 -13.64
N ARG A 154 -28.15 -15.38 -14.58
CA ARG A 154 -26.81 -14.76 -14.68
C ARG A 154 -26.87 -13.23 -14.72
N ASN A 155 -27.73 -12.65 -15.55
CA ASN A 155 -27.86 -11.19 -15.66
C ASN A 155 -28.42 -10.56 -14.37
N GLN A 156 -29.30 -11.27 -13.67
CA GLN A 156 -29.81 -10.83 -12.37
C GLN A 156 -28.69 -10.77 -11.33
N ILE A 157 -27.80 -11.76 -11.32
CA ILE A 157 -26.64 -11.80 -10.40
C ILE A 157 -25.63 -10.72 -10.76
N VAL A 158 -25.29 -10.54 -12.05
CA VAL A 158 -24.45 -9.41 -12.50
C VAL A 158 -25.01 -8.08 -12.00
N GLN A 159 -26.31 -7.84 -12.22
CA GLN A 159 -26.93 -6.60 -11.76
C GLN A 159 -26.89 -6.46 -10.23
N MET A 160 -27.04 -7.55 -9.49
CA MET A 160 -26.93 -7.54 -8.03
C MET A 160 -25.53 -7.18 -7.54
N LEU A 161 -24.48 -7.70 -8.18
CA LEU A 161 -23.11 -7.33 -7.86
C LEU A 161 -22.79 -5.89 -8.29
N VAL A 162 -23.36 -5.39 -9.38
CA VAL A 162 -23.30 -3.97 -9.75
C VAL A 162 -23.99 -3.09 -8.71
N ASP A 163 -25.20 -3.46 -8.27
CA ASP A 163 -25.93 -2.75 -7.21
C ASP A 163 -25.13 -2.73 -5.90
N PHE A 164 -24.35 -3.78 -5.64
CA PHE A 164 -23.44 -3.84 -4.49
C PHE A 164 -22.31 -2.83 -4.62
N LEU A 165 -21.67 -2.73 -5.79
CA LEU A 165 -20.59 -1.78 -6.04
C LEU A 165 -21.04 -0.31 -5.95
N ASP A 166 -22.30 -0.03 -6.33
CA ASP A 166 -22.90 1.31 -6.36
C ASP A 166 -23.70 1.66 -5.09
N ARG A 167 -23.65 0.82 -4.05
CA ARG A 167 -24.44 1.05 -2.83
C ARG A 167 -23.97 2.31 -2.08
N PRO A 168 -24.89 3.09 -1.48
CA PRO A 168 -24.54 4.35 -0.82
C PRO A 168 -23.70 4.17 0.45
N GLU A 169 -23.66 2.96 1.03
CA GLU A 169 -22.87 2.64 2.22
C GLU A 169 -21.41 2.30 1.90
N ALA A 170 -21.02 2.15 0.63
CA ALA A 170 -19.63 1.87 0.26
C ALA A 170 -18.73 3.08 0.58
N ASP A 171 -17.65 2.84 1.32
CA ASP A 171 -16.68 3.85 1.73
C ASP A 171 -15.23 3.47 1.35
N GLU A 172 -14.24 4.25 1.79
CA GLU A 172 -12.81 4.00 1.53
C GLU A 172 -12.14 3.10 2.59
N SER A 173 -12.93 2.38 3.40
CA SER A 173 -12.41 1.51 4.45
C SER A 173 -11.68 0.29 3.88
N ALA A 174 -10.79 -0.30 4.68
CA ALA A 174 -10.06 -1.51 4.27
C ALA A 174 -11.00 -2.71 4.06
N ASP A 175 -12.02 -2.81 4.90
CA ASP A 175 -13.05 -3.85 4.82
C ASP A 175 -13.86 -3.72 3.52
N GLU A 176 -14.19 -2.48 3.14
CA GLU A 176 -14.85 -2.17 1.86
C GLU A 176 -13.94 -2.44 0.67
N GLU A 177 -12.67 -2.08 0.76
CA GLU A 177 -11.68 -2.34 -0.30
C GLU A 177 -11.53 -3.84 -0.55
N GLU A 178 -11.42 -4.63 0.51
CA GLU A 178 -11.28 -6.09 0.42
C GLU A 178 -12.49 -6.69 -0.33
N ILE A 179 -13.70 -6.44 0.15
CA ILE A 179 -14.90 -7.00 -0.46
C ILE A 179 -15.14 -6.49 -1.88
N THR A 180 -14.95 -5.19 -2.12
CA THR A 180 -15.11 -4.59 -3.45
C THR A 180 -14.15 -5.21 -4.45
N THR A 181 -12.89 -5.44 -4.06
CA THR A 181 -11.87 -6.08 -4.88
C THR A 181 -12.31 -7.47 -5.35
N PHE A 182 -12.80 -8.31 -4.44
CA PHE A 182 -13.23 -9.66 -4.79
C PHE A 182 -14.56 -9.69 -5.55
N VAL A 183 -15.50 -8.78 -5.26
CA VAL A 183 -16.74 -8.62 -6.05
C VAL A 183 -16.43 -8.19 -7.49
N ILE A 184 -15.40 -7.36 -7.71
CA ILE A 184 -14.94 -6.99 -9.05
C ILE A 184 -14.34 -8.22 -9.77
N ALA A 185 -13.56 -9.05 -9.09
CA ALA A 185 -13.04 -10.29 -9.66
C ALA A 185 -14.17 -11.26 -10.05
N ASP A 186 -15.17 -11.42 -9.17
CA ASP A 186 -16.39 -12.19 -9.41
C ASP A 186 -17.18 -11.71 -10.65
N LEU A 187 -17.32 -10.38 -10.80
CA LEU A 187 -17.91 -9.78 -11.99
C LEU A 187 -17.08 -10.05 -13.25
N GLY A 188 -15.75 -10.04 -13.12
CA GLY A 188 -14.78 -10.45 -14.14
C GLY A 188 -15.04 -11.85 -14.68
N GLU A 189 -15.21 -12.82 -13.78
CA GLU A 189 -15.56 -14.21 -14.13
C GLU A 189 -16.91 -14.33 -14.86
N LEU A 190 -17.90 -13.54 -14.43
CA LEU A 190 -19.20 -13.47 -15.09
C LEU A 190 -19.14 -12.72 -16.43
N GLY A 191 -18.07 -11.99 -16.75
CA GLY A 191 -17.76 -11.52 -18.10
C GLY A 191 -18.79 -10.59 -18.76
N ASP A 192 -19.66 -9.94 -17.99
CA ASP A 192 -20.69 -9.04 -18.51
C ASP A 192 -20.22 -7.58 -18.49
N ARG A 193 -20.08 -7.01 -19.69
CA ARG A 193 -19.58 -5.64 -19.91
C ARG A 193 -20.47 -4.56 -19.31
N THR A 194 -21.72 -4.85 -18.99
CA THR A 194 -22.63 -3.88 -18.36
C THR A 194 -22.12 -3.45 -16.97
N ALA A 195 -21.31 -4.27 -16.31
CA ALA A 195 -20.70 -3.95 -15.03
C ALA A 195 -19.52 -2.95 -15.11
N TYR A 196 -18.95 -2.73 -16.30
CA TYR A 196 -17.68 -2.02 -16.44
C TYR A 196 -17.69 -0.60 -15.87
N GLU A 197 -18.77 0.17 -16.06
CA GLU A 197 -18.83 1.53 -15.53
C GLU A 197 -18.89 1.58 -13.99
N ALA A 198 -19.53 0.58 -13.35
CA ALA A 198 -19.53 0.47 -11.89
C ALA A 198 -18.15 0.06 -11.36
N ILE A 199 -17.49 -0.88 -12.04
CA ILE A 199 -16.11 -1.27 -11.73
C ILE A 199 -15.18 -0.06 -11.84
N ARG A 200 -15.26 0.69 -12.94
CA ARG A 200 -14.45 1.89 -13.17
C ARG A 200 -14.65 2.95 -12.08
N ARG A 201 -15.90 3.19 -11.65
CA ARG A 201 -16.19 4.08 -10.52
C ARG A 201 -15.52 3.62 -9.23
N ALA A 202 -15.58 2.33 -8.90
CA ALA A 202 -14.94 1.80 -7.70
C ALA A 202 -13.41 2.04 -7.69
N PHE A 203 -12.76 1.93 -8.85
CA PHE A 203 -11.33 2.31 -8.99
C PHE A 203 -11.11 3.81 -8.84
N ASP A 204 -11.94 4.65 -9.47
CA ASP A 204 -11.85 6.12 -9.35
C ASP A 204 -12.04 6.61 -7.89
N GLU A 205 -12.79 5.84 -7.08
CA GLU A 205 -13.08 6.09 -5.67
C GLU A 205 -12.06 5.46 -4.70
N ASP A 206 -10.96 4.87 -5.18
CA ASP A 206 -9.92 4.14 -4.41
C ASP A 206 -10.48 3.02 -3.50
N ARG A 207 -11.59 2.39 -3.90
CA ARG A 207 -12.21 1.27 -3.19
C ARG A 207 -11.70 -0.10 -3.63
N VAL A 208 -10.59 -0.16 -4.38
CA VAL A 208 -10.09 -1.41 -4.97
C VAL A 208 -8.62 -1.60 -4.63
N ALA A 209 -8.19 -2.83 -4.38
CA ALA A 209 -6.79 -3.18 -4.25
C ALA A 209 -6.18 -3.47 -5.64
N PRO A 210 -5.47 -2.51 -6.29
CA PRO A 210 -4.93 -2.70 -7.63
C PRO A 210 -3.85 -3.80 -7.71
N ALA A 211 -3.31 -4.22 -6.57
CA ALA A 211 -2.38 -5.33 -6.48
C ALA A 211 -3.06 -6.71 -6.66
N ILE A 212 -4.37 -6.79 -6.43
CA ILE A 212 -5.16 -8.03 -6.56
C ILE A 212 -5.90 -8.04 -7.90
N VAL A 213 -6.55 -6.93 -8.27
CA VAL A 213 -7.28 -6.81 -9.54
C VAL A 213 -7.04 -5.44 -10.16
N SER A 214 -6.79 -5.38 -11.47
CA SER A 214 -6.61 -4.13 -12.21
C SER A 214 -7.71 -3.92 -13.26
N LEU A 215 -7.98 -2.66 -13.63
CA LEU A 215 -8.88 -2.35 -14.76
C LEU A 215 -8.44 -3.02 -16.05
N GLU A 216 -7.14 -3.19 -16.26
CA GLU A 216 -6.62 -3.87 -17.45
C GLU A 216 -6.95 -5.36 -17.47
N ASP A 217 -6.88 -6.04 -16.31
CA ASP A 217 -7.27 -7.44 -16.19
C ASP A 217 -8.76 -7.62 -16.50
N ILE A 218 -9.61 -6.75 -15.94
CA ILE A 218 -11.05 -6.75 -16.22
C ILE A 218 -11.34 -6.46 -17.69
N GLU A 219 -10.68 -5.48 -18.30
CA GLU A 219 -10.86 -5.17 -19.73
C GLU A 219 -10.44 -6.34 -20.63
N ARG A 220 -9.45 -7.14 -20.20
CA ARG A 220 -9.02 -8.36 -20.90
C ARG A 220 -10.07 -9.47 -20.74
N GLU A 221 -10.57 -9.70 -19.54
CA GLU A 221 -11.63 -10.69 -19.24
C GLU A 221 -12.91 -10.36 -20.02
N PHE A 222 -13.29 -9.08 -20.05
CA PHE A 222 -14.42 -8.57 -20.82
C PHE A 222 -14.14 -8.52 -22.33
N ARG A 223 -12.93 -8.85 -22.79
CA ARG A 223 -12.50 -8.80 -24.19
C ARG A 223 -12.71 -7.42 -24.83
N MET A 224 -12.56 -6.36 -24.05
CA MET A 224 -12.68 -4.96 -24.50
C MET A 224 -11.39 -4.47 -25.15
N ARG A 225 -10.23 -5.02 -24.77
CA ARG A 225 -8.95 -4.83 -25.46
C ARG A 225 -8.64 -6.00 -26.41
N SER A 226 -7.92 -5.71 -27.49
CA SER A 226 -7.26 -6.75 -28.29
C SER A 226 -6.07 -7.33 -27.51
N PRO A 227 -5.69 -8.61 -27.71
CA PRO A 227 -4.50 -9.16 -27.08
C PRO A 227 -3.29 -8.28 -27.38
N LEU A 228 -2.57 -7.84 -26.34
CA LEU A 228 -1.35 -7.07 -26.50
C LEU A 228 -0.36 -7.87 -27.35
N LYS A 229 0.23 -7.23 -28.35
CA LYS A 229 1.36 -7.83 -29.04
C LYS A 229 2.54 -7.89 -28.06
N PRO A 230 3.42 -8.90 -28.14
CA PRO A 230 4.59 -9.02 -27.26
C PRO A 230 5.47 -7.77 -27.25
N GLU A 231 5.57 -7.06 -28.38
CA GLU A 231 6.29 -5.78 -28.50
C GLU A 231 5.63 -4.61 -27.73
N ASP A 232 4.32 -4.67 -27.48
CA ASP A 232 3.55 -3.64 -26.76
C ASP A 232 3.46 -3.94 -25.26
N ALA A 233 3.62 -5.20 -24.84
CA ALA A 233 3.61 -5.63 -23.44
C ALA A 233 4.77 -5.03 -22.61
N ILE A 234 5.87 -4.64 -23.25
CA ILE A 234 7.02 -3.98 -22.59
C ILE A 234 6.72 -2.47 -22.35
N LYS A 235 5.74 -1.90 -23.06
CA LYS A 235 5.29 -0.52 -22.90
C LYS A 235 3.94 -0.44 -22.20
N LEU A 236 3.77 -1.19 -21.12
CA LEU A 236 2.74 -0.88 -20.12
C LEU A 236 2.96 0.57 -19.69
N ARG A 237 2.19 1.49 -20.27
CA ARG A 237 2.21 2.91 -19.94
C ARG A 237 1.60 3.04 -18.55
N ARG A 238 2.43 2.80 -17.53
CA ARG A 238 2.16 3.34 -16.22
C ARG A 238 1.99 4.86 -16.34
N GLU A 239 1.14 5.43 -15.51
CA GLU A 239 1.04 6.88 -15.43
C GLU A 239 2.43 7.49 -15.26
N PRO A 240 2.72 8.62 -15.95
CA PRO A 240 4.06 9.18 -15.94
C PRO A 240 4.39 9.69 -14.54
N GLY A 241 5.30 9.02 -13.83
CA GLY A 241 5.73 9.41 -12.48
C GLY A 241 6.70 8.43 -11.86
N VAL A 242 7.17 8.74 -10.66
CA VAL A 242 7.91 7.82 -9.80
C VAL A 242 6.91 7.00 -9.00
N HIS A 243 6.78 5.74 -9.36
CA HIS A 243 5.97 4.77 -8.62
C HIS A 243 6.75 4.31 -7.38
N LEU A 244 6.27 4.67 -6.20
CA LEU A 244 6.81 4.20 -4.93
C LEU A 244 5.74 3.50 -4.12
N THR A 245 6.04 2.27 -3.69
CA THR A 245 5.27 1.62 -2.63
C THR A 245 5.64 2.22 -1.29
N LEU A 246 4.67 2.86 -0.63
CA LEU A 246 4.80 3.41 0.70
C LEU A 246 3.95 2.57 1.67
N GLN A 247 4.47 2.37 2.88
CA GLN A 247 3.75 1.75 3.99
C GLN A 247 3.32 2.83 4.97
N CYS A 248 2.04 2.93 5.28
CA CYS A 248 1.56 3.83 6.31
C CYS A 248 2.01 3.35 7.70
N THR A 249 2.71 4.20 8.44
CA THR A 249 3.24 3.86 9.78
C THR A 249 2.15 3.87 10.86
N ALA A 250 0.97 4.44 10.59
CA ALA A 250 -0.17 4.45 11.50
C ALA A 250 -1.02 3.16 11.42
N CYS A 251 -1.30 2.67 10.21
CA CYS A 251 -2.21 1.55 10.00
C CYS A 251 -1.58 0.31 9.34
N GLY A 252 -0.29 0.39 8.96
CA GLY A 252 0.47 -0.68 8.33
C GLY A 252 0.15 -0.94 6.85
N ARG A 253 -0.80 -0.22 6.25
CA ARG A 253 -1.24 -0.41 4.85
C ARG A 253 -0.13 -0.01 3.88
N GLU A 254 0.18 -0.89 2.93
CA GLU A 254 1.06 -0.60 1.80
C GLU A 254 0.25 -0.18 0.57
N ARG A 255 0.69 0.87 -0.12
CA ARG A 255 0.09 1.37 -1.36
C ARG A 255 1.16 1.89 -2.31
N GLU A 256 0.95 1.68 -3.62
CA GLU A 256 1.76 2.37 -4.63
C GLU A 256 1.22 3.79 -4.80
N HIS A 257 2.12 4.76 -4.71
CA HIS A 257 1.86 6.17 -4.97
C HIS A 257 2.70 6.62 -6.15
N ILE A 258 2.21 7.61 -6.89
CA ILE A 258 2.85 8.14 -8.08
C ILE A 258 3.22 9.59 -7.80
N PHE A 259 4.50 9.90 -7.87
CA PHE A 259 5.04 11.23 -7.60
C PHE A 259 5.66 11.85 -8.83
N ASP A 260 5.56 13.16 -8.98
CA ASP A 260 6.20 13.85 -10.10
C ASP A 260 7.71 13.89 -9.93
N ASN A 261 8.18 14.14 -8.70
CA ASN A 261 9.60 14.10 -8.35
C ASN A 261 9.77 13.55 -6.93
N VAL A 262 10.79 12.72 -6.74
CA VAL A 262 11.22 12.31 -5.40
C VAL A 262 12.69 12.62 -5.21
N TYR A 263 13.06 13.01 -4.00
CA TYR A 263 14.43 13.34 -3.67
C TYR A 263 15.01 12.32 -2.71
N TYR A 264 16.28 11.97 -2.91
CA TYR A 264 16.97 11.01 -2.06
C TYR A 264 18.32 11.57 -1.59
N ASP A 265 18.47 11.70 -0.27
CA ASP A 265 19.73 12.09 0.35
C ASP A 265 20.59 10.84 0.61
N ALA A 266 21.44 10.52 -0.37
CA ALA A 266 22.34 9.38 -0.30
C ALA A 266 23.38 9.48 0.83
N ARG A 267 23.74 10.70 1.28
CA ARG A 267 24.68 10.88 2.39
C ARG A 267 24.01 10.56 3.71
N LEU A 268 22.78 11.04 3.92
CA LEU A 268 21.99 10.70 5.10
C LEU A 268 21.76 9.19 5.19
N ALA A 269 21.45 8.54 4.07
CA ALA A 269 21.31 7.09 4.03
C ALA A 269 22.57 6.34 4.52
N SER A 270 23.76 6.92 4.32
CA SER A 270 25.03 6.36 4.80
C SER A 270 25.36 6.69 6.27
N ASP A 271 24.71 7.69 6.86
CA ASP A 271 24.84 8.04 8.28
C ASP A 271 23.76 7.37 9.13
N ARG A 272 24.11 6.22 9.70
CA ARG A 272 23.20 5.39 10.50
C ARG A 272 22.48 6.14 11.62
N LYS A 273 23.14 7.10 12.30
CA LYS A 273 22.49 7.82 13.40
C LYS A 273 21.46 8.81 12.89
N LYS A 274 21.73 9.45 11.76
CA LYS A 274 20.81 10.41 11.16
C LYS A 274 19.66 9.72 10.43
N SER A 275 19.91 8.58 9.77
CA SER A 275 18.86 7.82 9.09
C SER A 275 17.89 7.11 10.06
N GLU A 276 18.28 6.91 11.31
CA GLU A 276 17.34 6.51 12.38
C GLU A 276 16.37 7.64 12.77
N LYS A 277 16.73 8.91 12.52
CA LYS A 277 15.93 10.08 12.90
C LYS A 277 15.16 10.70 11.72
N TYR A 278 15.77 10.75 10.55
CA TYR A 278 15.20 11.35 9.35
C TYR A 278 15.19 10.33 8.21
N SER A 279 14.10 10.30 7.44
CA SER A 279 14.05 9.50 6.23
C SER A 279 15.01 10.09 5.18
N PRO A 280 15.88 9.29 4.52
CA PRO A 280 16.66 9.77 3.38
C PRO A 280 15.79 10.02 2.14
N LEU A 281 14.58 9.47 2.08
CA LEU A 281 13.60 9.78 1.05
C LEU A 281 12.80 11.02 1.46
N ILE A 282 12.78 11.99 0.56
CA ILE A 282 12.03 13.23 0.69
C ILE A 282 11.03 13.31 -0.47
N ILE A 283 9.74 13.35 -0.12
CA ILE A 283 8.62 13.55 -1.05
C ILE A 283 8.06 14.94 -0.75
N PRO A 284 8.11 15.90 -1.69
CA PRO A 284 7.54 17.23 -1.47
C PRO A 284 6.00 17.24 -1.43
N GLU A 285 5.36 16.28 -2.08
CA GLU A 285 3.90 16.15 -2.08
C GLU A 285 3.40 15.58 -0.74
N ILE A 286 2.28 16.13 -0.25
CA ILE A 286 1.61 15.61 0.95
C ILE A 286 1.00 14.25 0.64
N VAL A 287 1.35 13.24 1.43
CA VAL A 287 0.79 11.89 1.33
C VAL A 287 -0.26 11.70 2.41
N VAL A 288 -1.51 11.52 2.01
CA VAL A 288 -2.60 11.17 2.92
C VAL A 288 -2.91 9.68 2.78
N CYS A 289 -2.89 8.96 3.89
CA CYS A 289 -3.27 7.55 3.89
C CYS A 289 -4.79 7.41 3.71
N PRO A 290 -5.27 6.75 2.64
CA PRO A 290 -6.71 6.60 2.40
C PRO A 290 -7.41 5.76 3.48
N LYS A 291 -6.71 4.81 4.14
CA LYS A 291 -7.32 3.97 5.18
C LYS A 291 -7.65 4.71 6.46
N CYS A 292 -6.78 5.63 6.89
CA CYS A 292 -6.86 6.20 8.24
C CYS A 292 -6.73 7.73 8.28
N GLY A 293 -6.60 8.38 7.12
CA GLY A 293 -6.40 9.83 7.01
C GLY A 293 -5.07 10.33 7.54
N ALA A 294 -4.13 9.44 7.89
CA ALA A 294 -2.83 9.86 8.42
C ALA A 294 -2.05 10.64 7.35
N VAL A 295 -1.60 11.84 7.70
CA VAL A 295 -0.87 12.75 6.81
C VAL A 295 0.63 12.59 7.06
N ASP A 296 1.38 12.33 6.00
CA ASP A 296 2.84 12.15 5.99
C ASP A 296 3.38 11.14 7.02
N GLN A 297 2.58 10.13 7.34
CA GLN A 297 2.94 9.03 8.22
C GLN A 297 3.17 7.77 7.40
N TYR A 298 4.31 7.73 6.73
CA TYR A 298 4.69 6.63 5.86
C TYR A 298 6.18 6.31 5.94
N GLU A 299 6.51 5.10 5.53
CA GLU A 299 7.87 4.64 5.26
C GLU A 299 7.95 3.98 3.87
N LEU A 300 9.16 3.82 3.37
CA LEU A 300 9.42 3.13 2.12
C LEU A 300 9.17 1.62 2.30
N GLY A 301 8.15 1.09 1.62
CA GLY A 301 7.91 -0.34 1.56
C GLY A 301 9.02 -1.07 0.80
N PRO A 302 9.14 -2.41 0.92
CA PRO A 302 10.23 -3.17 0.31
C PRO A 302 10.39 -2.95 -1.21
N ASN A 303 9.27 -2.85 -1.93
CA ASN A 303 9.26 -2.59 -3.37
C ASN A 303 9.72 -1.17 -3.72
N GLY A 304 9.32 -0.18 -2.91
CA GLY A 304 9.80 1.18 -3.04
C GLY A 304 11.30 1.28 -2.76
N GLN A 305 11.80 0.59 -1.72
CA GLN A 305 13.24 0.53 -1.42
C GLN A 305 14.01 -0.05 -2.61
N MET A 306 13.50 -1.13 -3.22
CA MET A 306 14.09 -1.74 -4.40
C MET A 306 14.13 -0.76 -5.58
N LYS A 307 13.06 0.00 -5.83
CA LYS A 307 13.00 1.01 -6.90
C LYS A 307 14.05 2.10 -6.72
N ILE A 308 14.14 2.70 -5.53
CA ILE A 308 15.16 3.73 -5.23
C ILE A 308 16.57 3.15 -5.35
N THR A 309 16.80 1.95 -4.80
CA THR A 309 18.11 1.28 -4.86
C THR A 309 18.52 0.96 -6.29
N ALA A 310 17.58 0.46 -7.12
CA ALA A 310 17.83 0.16 -8.52
C ALA A 310 18.22 1.41 -9.30
N ASP A 311 17.55 2.55 -9.05
CA ASP A 311 17.89 3.82 -9.71
C ASP A 311 19.29 4.32 -9.31
N LEU A 312 19.63 4.25 -8.02
CA LEU A 312 20.97 4.59 -7.54
C LEU A 312 22.05 3.73 -8.20
N LEU A 313 21.81 2.42 -8.32
CA LEU A 313 22.73 1.48 -8.98
C LEU A 313 22.87 1.79 -10.47
N ALA A 314 21.76 2.11 -11.15
CA ALA A 314 21.79 2.52 -12.56
C ALA A 314 22.69 3.75 -12.75
N ARG A 315 22.56 4.77 -11.92
CA ARG A 315 23.42 5.98 -11.99
C ARG A 315 24.89 5.69 -11.70
N THR A 316 25.17 4.71 -10.86
CA THR A 316 26.54 4.39 -10.42
C THR A 316 27.27 3.44 -11.37
N PHE A 317 26.55 2.49 -11.97
CA PHE A 317 27.13 1.34 -12.68
C PHE A 317 26.62 1.12 -14.12
N ALA A 318 25.62 1.87 -14.62
CA ALA A 318 24.96 1.48 -15.86
C ALA A 318 25.80 1.67 -17.13
N GLY A 319 25.69 0.66 -18.00
CA GLY A 319 25.88 0.76 -19.45
C GLY A 319 24.58 1.17 -20.17
N PRO A 320 24.53 1.10 -21.51
CA PRO A 320 23.47 1.70 -22.33
C PRO A 320 22.02 1.18 -22.11
N ASP A 321 21.84 0.07 -21.38
CA ASP A 321 20.54 -0.63 -21.29
C ASP A 321 19.72 -0.32 -20.02
N VAL A 322 20.28 0.40 -19.04
CA VAL A 322 19.55 0.80 -17.81
C VAL A 322 19.67 2.31 -17.64
N ALA A 323 18.69 3.04 -18.17
CA ALA A 323 18.62 4.49 -17.98
C ALA A 323 17.98 4.79 -16.60
N PRO A 324 18.59 5.68 -15.80
CA PRO A 324 17.97 6.14 -14.56
C PRO A 324 16.72 6.97 -14.84
N ASP A 325 15.81 6.96 -13.88
CA ASP A 325 14.59 7.77 -13.85
C ASP A 325 14.95 9.19 -13.40
N ASP A 326 14.93 10.15 -14.34
CA ASP A 326 15.31 11.54 -14.08
C ASP A 326 14.42 12.27 -13.06
N ARG A 327 13.28 11.66 -12.70
CA ARG A 327 12.37 12.14 -11.65
C ARG A 327 12.80 11.73 -10.24
N ILE A 328 13.69 10.73 -10.13
CA ILE A 328 14.37 10.37 -8.88
C ILE A 328 15.65 11.20 -8.79
N ARG A 329 15.67 12.19 -7.90
CA ARG A 329 16.77 13.14 -7.77
C ARG A 329 17.60 12.83 -6.54
N PHE A 330 18.82 12.36 -6.75
CA PHE A 330 19.81 12.26 -5.68
C PHE A 330 20.36 13.65 -5.40
N MET A 331 20.26 14.09 -4.15
CA MET A 331 20.54 15.48 -3.80
C MET A 331 21.42 15.61 -2.56
N GLU A 332 22.01 16.80 -2.43
CA GLU A 332 22.56 17.34 -1.20
C GLU A 332 21.79 18.62 -0.87
N PHE A 333 21.06 18.64 0.24
CA PHE A 333 20.39 19.85 0.69
C PHE A 333 21.35 20.69 1.53
N SER A 334 21.28 22.01 1.37
CA SER A 334 22.09 22.94 2.15
C SER A 334 21.30 24.19 2.50
N ASP A 335 21.59 24.73 3.67
CA ASP A 335 21.07 26.02 4.13
C ASP A 335 22.23 26.96 4.46
N ARG A 336 21.94 28.11 5.09
CA ARG A 336 22.95 29.12 5.45
C ARG A 336 24.07 28.60 6.37
N TRP A 337 23.90 27.43 6.98
CA TRP A 337 24.89 26.81 7.85
C TRP A 337 25.57 25.59 7.22
N GLY A 338 25.31 25.33 5.95
CA GLY A 338 25.94 24.28 5.15
C GLY A 338 25.02 23.10 4.87
N SER A 339 25.64 21.98 4.49
CA SER A 339 24.97 20.73 4.15
C SER A 339 24.16 20.19 5.34
N THR A 340 22.87 19.91 5.12
CA THR A 340 21.96 19.41 6.16
C THR A 340 20.76 18.72 5.55
N HIS A 341 20.03 17.92 6.35
CA HIS A 341 18.75 17.36 5.94
C HIS A 341 17.64 18.43 6.07
N PRO A 342 16.67 18.55 5.15
CA PRO A 342 15.61 19.57 5.24
C PRO A 342 14.86 19.57 6.58
N LEU A 343 14.52 18.39 7.12
CA LEU A 343 13.85 18.31 8.43
C LEU A 343 14.77 18.71 9.60
N GLU A 344 16.08 18.46 9.48
CA GLU A 344 17.06 18.93 10.46
C GLU A 344 17.20 20.46 10.39
N ALA A 345 17.12 21.03 9.18
CA ALA A 345 17.10 22.48 8.97
C ALA A 345 15.87 23.11 9.64
N LEU A 346 14.66 22.54 9.50
CA LEU A 346 13.45 23.06 10.17
C LEU A 346 13.66 23.16 11.69
N GLU A 347 14.08 22.09 12.36
CA GLU A 347 14.36 22.09 13.81
C GLU A 347 15.43 23.10 14.21
N ARG A 348 16.38 23.39 13.31
CA ARG A 348 17.42 24.39 13.54
C ARG A 348 16.86 25.81 13.42
N TYR A 349 16.09 26.10 12.38
CA TYR A 349 15.46 27.40 12.19
C TYR A 349 14.52 27.73 13.36
N GLU A 350 13.69 26.79 13.81
CA GLU A 350 12.80 26.98 14.96
C GLU A 350 13.58 27.41 16.23
N ARG A 351 14.70 26.73 16.52
CA ARG A 351 15.55 27.08 17.67
C ARG A 351 16.23 28.43 17.53
N GLU A 352 16.64 28.80 16.33
CA GLU A 352 17.31 30.08 16.07
C GLU A 352 16.31 31.24 16.08
N ILE A 353 15.12 31.07 15.53
CA ILE A 353 14.01 32.04 15.59
C ILE A 353 13.60 32.27 17.05
N ALA A 354 13.48 31.21 17.85
CA ALA A 354 13.18 31.35 19.28
C ALA A 354 14.22 32.19 20.04
N ARG A 355 15.48 32.22 19.58
CA ARG A 355 16.56 33.03 20.16
C ARG A 355 16.62 34.44 19.58
N ARG A 356 16.30 34.59 18.29
CA ARG A 356 16.42 35.82 17.51
C ARG A 356 15.13 36.07 16.72
N PRO A 357 14.01 36.38 17.40
CA PRO A 357 12.70 36.45 16.76
C PRO A 357 12.52 37.65 15.81
N ASN A 358 13.44 38.62 15.83
CA ASN A 358 13.41 39.84 15.02
C ASN A 358 14.43 39.81 13.87
N ASP A 359 14.91 38.63 13.49
CA ASP A 359 15.90 38.44 12.41
C ASP A 359 15.18 37.96 11.14
N PRO A 360 14.89 38.84 10.15
CA PRO A 360 14.10 38.50 8.96
C PRO A 360 14.75 37.38 8.13
N GLU A 361 16.09 37.30 8.09
CA GLU A 361 16.80 36.27 7.33
C GLU A 361 16.48 34.85 7.82
N LEU A 362 16.17 34.68 9.12
CA LEU A 362 15.80 33.38 9.65
C LEU A 362 14.44 32.92 9.13
N TYR A 363 13.48 33.83 9.02
CA TYR A 363 12.16 33.52 8.48
C TYR A 363 12.20 33.26 6.97
N VAL A 364 13.02 34.00 6.21
CA VAL A 364 13.28 33.70 4.79
C VAL A 364 13.90 32.32 4.63
N GLY A 365 14.93 32.02 5.42
CA GLY A 365 15.57 30.70 5.40
C GLY A 365 14.59 29.57 5.73
N TYR A 366 13.78 29.75 6.78
CA TYR A 366 12.79 28.76 7.19
C TYR A 366 11.69 28.57 6.12
N GLY A 367 11.18 29.67 5.55
CA GLY A 367 10.21 29.64 4.45
C GLY A 367 10.74 28.93 3.21
N ASN A 368 12.03 29.08 2.89
CA ASN A 368 12.65 28.36 1.77
C ASN A 368 12.72 26.84 2.01
N VAL A 369 13.02 26.39 3.22
CA VAL A 369 13.00 24.96 3.57
C VAL A 369 11.57 24.41 3.49
N LEU A 370 10.58 25.14 4.02
CA LEU A 370 9.17 24.76 3.97
C LEU A 370 8.66 24.67 2.53
N LYS A 371 9.00 25.65 1.68
CA LYS A 371 8.68 25.64 0.24
C LYS A 371 9.29 24.44 -0.47
N PHE A 372 10.54 24.09 -0.15
CA PHE A 372 11.20 22.90 -0.69
C PHE A 372 10.46 21.60 -0.29
N LEU A 373 9.95 21.54 0.93
CA LEU A 373 9.15 20.43 1.44
C LEU A 373 7.67 20.48 1.01
N GLY A 374 7.30 21.37 0.08
CA GLY A 374 5.91 21.51 -0.40
C GLY A 374 4.92 22.11 0.60
N LYS A 375 5.38 22.56 1.77
CA LYS A 375 4.57 23.18 2.82
C LYS A 375 4.28 24.65 2.52
N GLN A 376 3.56 24.89 1.42
CA GLN A 376 3.37 26.22 0.82
C GLN A 376 2.71 27.24 1.77
N ASN A 377 1.71 26.83 2.55
CA ASN A 377 1.01 27.74 3.46
C ASN A 377 1.91 28.16 4.64
N GLU A 378 2.57 27.20 5.28
CA GLU A 378 3.55 27.49 6.35
C GLU A 378 4.69 28.37 5.82
N ALA A 379 5.18 28.10 4.59
CA ALA A 379 6.21 28.90 3.95
C ALA A 379 5.76 30.35 3.72
N ARG A 380 4.52 30.56 3.25
CA ARG A 380 3.92 31.90 3.09
C ARG A 380 3.92 32.65 4.40
N ASP A 381 3.51 32.02 5.50
CA ASP A 381 3.47 32.66 6.82
C ASP A 381 4.87 33.14 7.24
N GLN A 382 5.91 32.34 6.98
CA GLN A 382 7.29 32.75 7.29
C GLN A 382 7.76 33.93 6.42
N PHE A 383 7.49 33.91 5.12
CA PHE A 383 7.85 35.04 4.25
C PHE A 383 7.11 36.32 4.63
N GLN A 384 5.84 36.21 5.03
CA GLN A 384 5.08 37.36 5.53
C GLN A 384 5.69 37.91 6.82
N GLN A 385 6.10 37.05 7.75
CA GLN A 385 6.78 37.47 8.98
C GLN A 385 8.12 38.16 8.69
N ALA A 386 8.87 37.70 7.66
CA ALA A 386 10.09 38.37 7.22
C ALA A 386 9.80 39.79 6.69
N ILE A 387 8.75 39.97 5.89
CA ILE A 387 8.33 41.27 5.34
C ILE A 387 7.84 42.23 6.42
N GLU A 388 7.18 41.73 7.46
CA GLU A 388 6.79 42.54 8.62
C GLU A 388 7.99 43.09 9.39
N LEU A 389 9.08 42.33 9.45
CA LEU A 389 10.33 42.74 10.10
C LEU A 389 11.20 43.63 9.20
N ASP A 390 11.27 43.33 7.90
CA ASP A 390 11.92 44.12 6.88
C ASP A 390 11.12 44.10 5.57
N SER A 391 10.37 45.18 5.33
CA SER A 391 9.57 45.33 4.10
C SER A 391 10.42 45.42 2.83
N GLY A 392 11.74 45.64 2.96
CA GLY A 392 12.71 45.72 1.87
C GLY A 392 13.43 44.41 1.55
N ASP A 393 13.03 43.29 2.20
CA ASP A 393 13.58 41.96 1.95
C ASP A 393 13.06 41.39 0.61
N ILE A 394 13.94 41.41 -0.40
CA ILE A 394 13.59 40.97 -1.75
C ILE A 394 13.39 39.46 -1.82
N ASP A 395 14.12 38.68 -1.02
CA ASP A 395 14.03 37.22 -1.05
C ASP A 395 12.69 36.75 -0.46
N ALA A 396 12.17 37.44 0.56
CA ALA A 396 10.84 37.19 1.10
C ALA A 396 9.73 37.45 0.08
N TRP A 397 9.76 38.61 -0.60
CA TRP A 397 8.80 38.93 -1.67
C TRP A 397 8.88 37.95 -2.85
N THR A 398 10.10 37.54 -3.22
CA THR A 398 10.31 36.52 -4.25
C THR A 398 9.70 35.18 -3.83
N GLY A 399 9.87 34.79 -2.56
CA GLY A 399 9.24 33.59 -1.98
C GLY A 399 7.72 33.61 -2.11
N LEU A 400 7.06 34.71 -1.72
CA LEU A 400 5.59 34.86 -1.87
C LEU A 400 5.14 34.81 -3.33
N ALA A 401 5.86 35.47 -4.23
CA ALA A 401 5.51 35.50 -5.66
C ALA A 401 5.53 34.10 -6.28
N GLN A 402 6.52 33.28 -5.92
CA GLN A 402 6.64 31.89 -6.37
C GLN A 402 5.50 31.01 -5.82
N ILE A 403 5.19 31.13 -4.53
CA ILE A 403 4.10 30.37 -3.89
C ILE A 403 2.76 30.71 -4.55
N ALA A 404 2.47 32.01 -4.73
CA ALA A 404 1.24 32.46 -5.36
C ALA A 404 1.12 31.97 -6.82
N GLY A 405 2.23 31.96 -7.56
CA GLY A 405 2.29 31.42 -8.92
C GLY A 405 1.96 29.93 -8.99
N VAL A 406 2.53 29.11 -8.09
CA VAL A 406 2.25 27.67 -8.00
C VAL A 406 0.79 27.40 -7.62
N GLN A 407 0.20 28.24 -6.77
CA GLN A 407 -1.22 28.14 -6.38
C GLN A 407 -2.19 28.68 -7.46
N GLY A 408 -1.67 29.19 -8.58
CA GLY A 408 -2.47 29.78 -9.64
C GLY A 408 -3.08 31.14 -9.30
N ASN A 409 -2.70 31.75 -8.16
CA ASN A 409 -3.13 33.10 -7.81
C ASN A 409 -2.26 34.14 -8.53
N LEU A 410 -2.52 34.29 -9.84
CA LEU A 410 -1.72 35.15 -10.71
C LEU A 410 -1.70 36.61 -10.26
N THR A 411 -2.77 37.10 -9.63
CA THR A 411 -2.85 38.49 -9.16
C THR A 411 -1.86 38.74 -8.03
N GLU A 412 -1.90 37.89 -6.99
CA GLU A 412 -0.97 37.96 -5.86
C GLU A 412 0.48 37.76 -6.31
N ALA A 413 0.72 36.84 -7.25
CA ALA A 413 2.04 36.62 -7.82
C ALA A 413 2.59 37.87 -8.54
N ILE A 414 1.76 38.51 -9.38
CA ILE A 414 2.14 39.74 -10.09
C ILE A 414 2.42 40.88 -9.11
N ASP A 415 1.60 41.05 -8.09
CA ASP A 415 1.77 42.13 -7.11
C ASP A 415 3.05 41.94 -6.28
N ALA A 416 3.35 40.71 -5.85
CA ALA A 416 4.61 40.41 -5.18
C ALA A 416 5.84 40.64 -6.10
N TRP A 417 5.77 40.26 -7.38
CA TRP A 417 6.84 40.55 -8.34
C TRP A 417 7.02 42.05 -8.63
N ARG A 418 5.95 42.86 -8.54
CA ARG A 418 6.05 44.33 -8.63
C ARG A 418 6.81 44.91 -7.45
N GLU A 419 6.60 44.40 -6.24
CA GLU A 419 7.39 44.79 -5.08
C GLU A 419 8.87 44.40 -5.27
N VAL A 420 9.17 43.19 -5.76
CA VAL A 420 10.55 42.79 -6.13
C VAL A 420 11.15 43.76 -7.14
N GLN A 421 10.43 44.12 -8.21
CA GLN A 421 10.88 45.05 -9.24
C GLN A 421 11.16 46.45 -8.66
N SER A 422 10.27 46.96 -7.81
CA SER A 422 10.37 48.26 -7.15
C SER A 422 11.61 48.33 -6.25
N LEU A 423 11.78 47.32 -5.38
CA LEU A 423 12.92 47.21 -4.46
C LEU A 423 14.25 47.03 -5.20
N ALA A 424 14.28 46.20 -6.25
CA ALA A 424 15.47 46.00 -7.08
C ALA A 424 15.88 47.30 -7.78
N THR A 425 14.91 48.05 -8.32
CA THR A 425 15.15 49.35 -8.95
C THR A 425 15.70 50.36 -7.93
N ALA A 426 15.14 50.40 -6.71
CA ALA A 426 15.63 51.28 -5.64
C ALA A 426 17.07 50.94 -5.21
N LYS A 427 17.49 49.68 -5.31
CA LYS A 427 18.86 49.20 -5.02
C LYS A 427 19.82 49.27 -6.23
N ASP A 428 19.39 49.78 -7.39
CA ASP A 428 20.09 49.76 -8.69
C ASP A 428 20.52 48.35 -9.16
N ASP A 429 19.78 47.32 -8.74
CA ASP A 429 19.95 45.93 -9.22
C ASP A 429 19.18 45.73 -10.53
N ARG A 430 19.76 46.24 -11.62
CA ARG A 430 19.13 46.21 -12.96
C ARG A 430 18.84 44.80 -13.46
N PRO A 431 19.71 43.79 -13.28
CA PRO A 431 19.40 42.41 -13.65
C PRO A 431 18.13 41.89 -12.97
N LEU A 432 18.00 42.07 -11.64
CA LEU A 432 16.86 41.58 -10.90
C LEU A 432 15.56 42.34 -11.24
N ALA A 433 15.65 43.65 -11.47
CA ALA A 433 14.51 44.43 -11.92
C ALA A 433 14.02 43.99 -13.31
N ALA A 434 14.94 43.64 -14.23
CA ALA A 434 14.59 43.11 -15.54
C ALA A 434 13.96 41.72 -15.44
N GLU A 435 14.52 40.83 -14.61
CA GLU A 435 13.98 39.49 -14.32
C GLU A 435 12.53 39.59 -13.79
N ALA A 436 12.29 40.42 -12.77
CA ALA A 436 10.94 40.64 -12.24
C ALA A 436 9.96 41.19 -13.31
N SER A 437 10.44 42.03 -14.24
CA SER A 437 9.64 42.56 -15.35
C SER A 437 9.19 41.46 -16.31
N GLU A 438 10.07 40.49 -16.58
CA GLU A 438 9.79 39.34 -17.43
C GLU A 438 8.76 38.42 -16.78
N PHE A 439 8.96 38.08 -15.50
CA PHE A 439 8.00 37.29 -14.71
C PHE A 439 6.60 37.92 -14.70
N ILE A 440 6.50 39.25 -14.49
CA ILE A 440 5.23 39.96 -14.54
C ILE A 440 4.57 39.82 -15.93
N ALA A 441 5.35 39.98 -17.01
CA ALA A 441 4.82 39.90 -18.38
C ALA A 441 4.35 38.49 -18.75
N GLU A 442 5.01 37.44 -18.27
CA GLU A 442 4.58 36.05 -18.46
C GLU A 442 3.30 35.73 -17.69
N LEU A 443 3.25 36.11 -16.41
CA LEU A 443 2.07 35.91 -15.57
C LEU A 443 0.84 36.66 -16.11
N GLN A 444 1.03 37.86 -16.67
CA GLN A 444 -0.03 38.61 -17.37
C GLN A 444 -0.57 37.91 -18.62
N ARG A 445 0.23 37.04 -19.25
CA ARG A 445 -0.18 36.19 -20.37
C ARG A 445 -0.79 34.87 -19.90
N GLY A 446 -0.93 34.66 -18.59
CA GLY A 446 -1.40 33.41 -17.99
C GLY A 446 -0.36 32.29 -18.03
N VAL A 447 0.90 32.60 -18.31
CA VAL A 447 2.00 31.64 -18.30
C VAL A 447 2.64 31.69 -16.92
N VAL A 448 2.60 30.58 -16.18
CA VAL A 448 3.35 30.42 -14.94
C VAL A 448 4.73 29.85 -15.29
N PRO A 449 5.81 30.63 -15.17
CA PRO A 449 7.14 30.12 -15.45
C PRO A 449 7.50 29.00 -14.47
N PRO A 450 8.29 28.00 -14.92
CA PRO A 450 8.79 26.96 -14.04
C PRO A 450 9.73 27.58 -13.00
N PHE A 451 9.24 27.76 -11.78
CA PHE A 451 10.08 28.12 -10.66
C PHE A 451 10.90 26.87 -10.30
N ALA A 452 12.19 26.86 -10.66
CA ALA A 452 13.07 25.81 -10.19
C ALA A 452 13.02 25.80 -8.64
N PRO A 453 12.75 24.65 -7.98
CA PRO A 453 12.97 24.57 -6.54
C PRO A 453 14.44 24.95 -6.33
N ALA A 454 14.68 26.08 -5.68
CA ALA A 454 16.02 26.58 -5.48
C ALA A 454 16.79 25.56 -4.65
N LEU A 455 17.57 24.71 -5.33
CA LEU A 455 18.55 23.83 -4.71
C LEU A 455 19.82 24.59 -4.28
N SER A 456 19.74 25.92 -4.20
CA SER A 456 20.80 26.78 -3.70
C SER A 456 20.20 28.04 -3.11
N THR A 457 20.03 28.09 -1.79
CA THR A 457 19.95 29.38 -1.08
C THR A 457 21.37 29.94 -0.92
N HIS A 458 22.03 30.27 -2.04
CA HIS A 458 23.24 31.10 -2.06
C HIS A 458 23.33 31.87 -3.38
N ARG A 459 22.66 33.03 -3.47
CA ARG A 459 23.17 34.16 -4.26
C ARG A 459 24.41 34.69 -3.55
N GLN A 460 25.56 34.04 -3.76
CA GLN A 460 26.93 34.55 -3.66
C GLN A 460 27.88 33.35 -3.59
N PHE A 461 28.30 32.87 -4.76
CA PHE A 461 29.63 32.37 -5.13
C PHE A 461 29.45 31.65 -6.47
N ALA A 462 29.48 32.43 -7.55
CA ALA A 462 29.79 31.87 -8.85
C ALA A 462 31.20 31.29 -8.77
N ALA A 463 31.31 29.96 -8.79
CA ALA A 463 32.56 29.26 -9.01
C ALA A 463 32.31 28.06 -9.92
N ASN A 464 32.45 28.33 -11.22
CA ASN A 464 32.72 27.40 -12.31
C ASN A 464 31.82 26.17 -12.47
N GLU A 465 30.97 26.25 -13.49
CA GLU A 465 30.85 25.15 -14.45
C GLU A 465 32.24 24.85 -15.05
N SER A 466 32.99 23.98 -14.38
CA SER A 466 34.16 23.35 -14.96
C SER A 466 34.03 21.87 -14.68
N SER A 467 33.66 21.14 -15.74
CA SER A 467 34.25 19.84 -16.09
C SER A 467 34.94 19.12 -14.93
N ALA A 468 34.16 18.63 -13.96
CA ALA A 468 34.65 17.63 -13.03
C ALA A 468 34.72 16.32 -13.81
N GLN A 469 35.88 16.06 -14.40
CA GLN A 469 36.25 14.70 -14.78
C GLN A 469 35.97 13.80 -13.57
N PRO A 470 35.35 12.62 -13.76
CA PRO A 470 35.13 11.70 -12.67
C PRO A 470 36.51 11.30 -12.14
N ASP A 471 36.80 11.72 -10.91
CA ASP A 471 37.95 11.21 -10.19
C ASP A 471 37.74 9.70 -10.10
N ARG A 472 38.64 8.97 -10.77
CA ARG A 472 38.58 7.52 -10.89
C ARG A 472 38.50 6.92 -9.49
N PHE A 473 37.35 6.34 -9.15
CA PHE A 473 37.25 5.35 -8.08
C PHE A 473 38.09 4.13 -8.47
N ALA A 474 39.41 4.23 -8.30
CA ALA A 474 40.26 3.07 -8.20
C ALA A 474 39.89 2.36 -6.89
N PRO A 475 39.48 1.08 -6.93
CA PRO A 475 39.24 0.34 -5.70
C PRO A 475 40.57 0.26 -4.95
N ARG A 476 40.62 0.83 -3.74
CA ARG A 476 41.66 0.47 -2.78
C ARG A 476 41.43 -1.00 -2.44
N ASN A 477 42.35 -1.86 -2.89
CA ASN A 477 42.50 -3.22 -2.41
C ASN A 477 42.61 -3.19 -0.88
N LEU A 478 41.49 -3.35 -0.18
CA LEU A 478 41.49 -3.69 1.24
C LEU A 478 41.74 -5.19 1.33
N MET A 479 43.02 -5.55 1.42
CA MET A 479 43.38 -6.86 1.96
C MET A 479 42.78 -6.98 3.37
N PRO A 480 42.23 -8.14 3.76
CA PRO A 480 41.74 -8.32 5.12
C PRO A 480 42.87 -8.11 6.12
N GLU A 481 42.71 -7.13 7.02
CA GLU A 481 43.65 -6.88 8.10
C GLU A 481 43.81 -8.15 8.95
N LYS A 482 45.04 -8.65 9.05
CA LYS A 482 45.41 -9.67 10.02
C LYS A 482 45.23 -9.07 11.42
N ARG A 483 44.33 -9.64 12.20
CA ARG A 483 44.13 -9.29 13.61
C ARG A 483 45.38 -9.72 14.40
N ASP A 484 46.12 -8.76 14.96
CA ASP A 484 47.33 -9.00 15.77
C ASP A 484 47.05 -9.61 17.16
N GLN A 485 45.80 -9.95 17.48
CA GLN A 485 45.42 -10.58 18.75
C GLN A 485 44.74 -11.94 18.54
N PRO A 486 45.13 -12.99 19.30
CA PRO A 486 44.52 -14.30 19.19
C PRO A 486 43.03 -14.24 19.52
N LYS A 487 42.21 -14.89 18.69
CA LYS A 487 40.76 -14.97 18.88
C LYS A 487 40.47 -15.79 20.14
N ILE A 488 40.12 -15.12 21.23
CA ILE A 488 39.75 -15.77 22.50
C ILE A 488 38.46 -16.57 22.27
N GLY A 489 38.51 -17.88 22.50
CA GLY A 489 37.37 -18.76 22.38
C GLY A 489 36.32 -18.46 23.45
N ARG A 490 35.04 -18.64 23.09
CA ARG A 490 33.89 -18.35 23.97
C ARG A 490 33.94 -19.10 25.32
N ASN A 491 34.65 -20.23 25.38
CA ASN A 491 34.84 -21.05 26.59
C ASN A 491 36.22 -20.89 27.27
N ASP A 492 37.13 -20.07 26.72
CA ASP A 492 38.48 -19.87 27.25
C ASP A 492 38.47 -18.98 28.52
N PRO A 493 39.52 -19.01 29.35
CA PRO A 493 39.66 -18.10 30.48
C PRO A 493 39.60 -16.64 30.03
N CYS A 494 38.84 -15.82 30.76
CA CYS A 494 38.70 -14.41 30.42
C CYS A 494 40.01 -13.64 30.70
N PRO A 495 40.51 -12.78 29.77
CA PRO A 495 41.81 -12.11 29.93
C PRO A 495 41.89 -11.11 31.08
N CYS A 496 40.75 -10.73 31.67
CA CYS A 496 40.68 -9.82 32.82
C CYS A 496 41.17 -10.43 34.13
N GLY A 497 41.61 -11.70 34.14
CA GLY A 497 42.14 -12.37 35.33
C GLY A 497 41.06 -12.84 36.32
N SER A 498 39.79 -12.76 35.97
CA SER A 498 38.67 -13.11 36.87
C SER A 498 38.51 -14.61 37.19
N GLY A 499 39.28 -15.48 36.54
CA GLY A 499 39.16 -16.95 36.66
C GLY A 499 37.90 -17.55 36.00
N ARG A 500 37.04 -16.74 35.37
CA ARG A 500 35.81 -17.20 34.70
C ARG A 500 36.01 -17.40 33.19
N LYS A 501 35.18 -18.24 32.57
CA LYS A 501 35.13 -18.40 31.10
C LYS A 501 34.62 -17.13 30.41
N TYR A 502 35.15 -16.79 29.24
CA TYR A 502 34.88 -15.54 28.51
C TYR A 502 33.38 -15.23 28.37
N LYS A 503 32.56 -16.22 27.95
CA LYS A 503 31.10 -16.06 27.81
C LYS A 503 30.33 -15.68 29.08
N HIS A 504 30.91 -15.92 30.25
CA HIS A 504 30.28 -15.59 31.53
C HIS A 504 30.86 -14.32 32.16
N CYS A 505 31.75 -13.63 31.45
CA CYS A 505 32.36 -12.35 31.81
C CYS A 505 32.16 -11.37 30.63
N HIS A 506 33.22 -10.96 29.94
CA HIS A 506 33.17 -9.98 28.83
C HIS A 506 32.51 -10.48 27.54
N GLY A 507 32.17 -11.76 27.45
CA GLY A 507 31.44 -12.36 26.33
C GLY A 507 29.95 -12.54 26.57
N ARG A 508 29.35 -11.84 27.56
CA ARG A 508 27.89 -11.85 27.77
C ARG A 508 27.22 -10.90 26.77
N PRO A 509 26.10 -11.29 26.14
CA PRO A 509 25.29 -10.35 25.39
C PRO A 509 24.63 -9.36 26.36
N GLY A 510 24.91 -8.06 26.23
CA GLY A 510 24.25 -6.99 26.99
C GLY A 510 25.08 -6.31 28.09
N SER A 511 26.42 -6.31 28.00
CA SER A 511 27.30 -5.49 28.84
C SER A 511 28.16 -4.55 28.01
#